data_AF-A0A915EVC3-F1
#
_entry.id   AF-A0A915EVC3-F1
#
_cell.length_a   1.000
_cell.length_b   1.000
_cell.length_c   1.000
_cell.angle_alpha   90.00
_cell.angle_beta   90.00
_cell.angle_gamma   90.00
#
_symmetry.space_group_name_H-M   'P 1'
#
loop_
_entity.id
_entity.type
_entity.pdbx_description
1 polymer ?
#
loop_
_entity_poly.entity_id
_entity_poly.type
_entity_poly.pdbx_seq_one_letter_code
_entity_poly.pdbx_strand_id
1 'polypeptide(L)'
;MSEENQLDEQLWVVSQEEMQKFIITAMAGVNVEENQVIQLADLLIEADLRGHHSHGLNRLSVYLENIKVKEKNNAIFCTDLAIKLARDHGIGWVVAAHSNHYGICAHYANKMAKQGFVVEVADRKGVSKISNAWGADSNGLSTTNPKSILNGGGLLPLGTVDEASAAYKGTGLSMMVDLFTGILAGKAWGKHVGKGRDLSTEANVNPEQPVLVPGDPEEAHSGMCAKAGGIVYPTHIIEHLKTVAHNYKIPMFVFRK
;
A
#
# COMPACT_ATOMS: atom_id res chain seq x y z
N MET A 1 6.80 12.83 -22.97
CA MET A 1 7.25 13.99 -22.17
C MET A 1 8.53 13.54 -21.51
N SER A 2 9.66 14.04 -22.00
CA SER A 2 11.02 13.49 -21.85
C SER A 2 11.57 13.57 -20.42
N GLU A 3 12.35 12.55 -20.03
CA GLU A 3 13.04 12.35 -18.75
C GLU A 3 14.21 13.34 -18.49
N GLU A 4 14.28 14.47 -19.18
CA GLU A 4 15.45 15.38 -19.16
C GLU A 4 15.30 16.63 -18.28
N ASN A 5 14.42 16.61 -17.27
CA ASN A 5 14.24 17.77 -16.38
C ASN A 5 14.35 17.44 -14.88
N GLN A 6 15.13 16.43 -14.51
CA GLN A 6 15.67 16.34 -13.14
C GLN A 6 16.87 17.29 -13.04
N LEU A 7 16.58 18.58 -12.87
CA LEU A 7 17.53 19.54 -12.31
C LEU A 7 18.15 18.93 -11.04
N ASP A 8 19.44 19.18 -10.78
CA ASP A 8 20.18 18.87 -9.54
C ASP A 8 19.45 19.42 -8.30
N GLU A 9 18.32 18.81 -7.92
CA GLU A 9 17.53 19.24 -6.79
C GLU A 9 18.25 18.75 -5.55
N GLN A 10 18.68 19.70 -4.71
CA GLN A 10 19.35 19.37 -3.48
C GLN A 10 18.43 18.50 -2.61
N LEU A 11 18.93 17.30 -2.29
CA LEU A 11 18.25 16.32 -1.45
C LEU A 11 18.69 16.48 0.01
N TRP A 12 17.76 16.20 0.92
CA TRP A 12 17.97 16.26 2.36
C TRP A 12 17.58 14.94 2.98
N VAL A 13 18.30 14.50 4.01
CA VAL A 13 18.03 13.24 4.69
C VAL A 13 17.58 13.50 6.12
N VAL A 14 16.46 12.88 6.51
CA VAL A 14 15.86 12.98 7.84
C VAL A 14 15.71 11.58 8.43
N SER A 15 16.18 11.35 9.66
CA SER A 15 16.02 10.03 10.28
C SER A 15 14.54 9.77 10.65
N GLN A 16 14.12 8.49 10.61
CA GLN A 16 12.77 8.10 11.04
C GLN A 16 12.48 8.53 12.48
N GLU A 17 13.48 8.45 13.36
CA GLU A 17 13.36 8.88 14.75
C GLU A 17 13.05 10.38 14.86
N GLU A 18 13.73 11.22 14.09
CA GLU A 18 13.50 12.66 14.08
C GLU A 18 12.12 13.02 13.52
N MET A 19 11.65 12.31 12.48
CA MET A 19 10.28 12.48 11.99
C MET A 19 9.24 12.06 13.01
N GLN A 20 9.45 10.94 13.69
CA GLN A 20 8.54 10.46 14.72
C GLN A 20 8.46 11.47 15.87
N LYS A 21 9.61 11.98 16.34
CA LYS A 21 9.68 13.04 17.36
C LYS A 21 8.92 14.29 16.90
N PHE A 22 9.09 14.70 15.66
CA PHE A 22 8.41 15.87 15.09
C PHE A 22 6.88 15.71 15.11
N ILE A 23 6.37 14.57 14.64
CA ILE A 23 4.92 14.28 14.62
C ILE A 23 4.37 14.19 16.05
N ILE A 24 5.04 13.47 16.95
CA ILE A 24 4.60 13.35 18.35
C ILE A 24 4.57 14.72 19.02
N THR A 25 5.60 15.54 18.82
CA THR A 25 5.67 16.89 19.39
C THR A 25 4.56 17.79 18.83
N ALA A 26 4.28 17.70 17.54
CA ALA A 26 3.17 18.43 16.91
C ALA A 26 1.82 18.08 17.54
N MET A 27 1.66 16.83 17.94
CA MET A 27 0.40 16.27 18.44
C MET A 27 0.27 16.34 19.97
N ALA A 28 1.36 16.62 20.70
CA ALA A 28 1.40 16.67 22.16
C ALA A 28 0.46 17.75 22.77
N GLY A 29 0.18 18.81 22.00
CA GLY A 29 -0.77 19.87 22.40
C GLY A 29 -2.24 19.52 22.20
N VAL A 30 -2.54 18.28 21.78
CA VAL A 30 -3.87 17.88 21.32
C VAL A 30 -4.41 16.73 22.17
N ASN A 31 -5.68 16.79 22.57
CA ASN A 31 -6.32 15.79 23.44
C ASN A 31 -6.67 14.50 22.67
N VAL A 32 -5.65 13.74 22.30
CA VAL A 32 -5.73 12.47 21.56
C VAL A 32 -4.97 11.39 22.33
N GLU A 33 -5.48 10.16 22.27
CA GLU A 33 -4.82 8.99 22.83
C GLU A 33 -3.44 8.77 22.17
N GLU A 34 -2.41 8.53 22.99
CA GLU A 34 -1.02 8.37 22.53
C GLU A 34 -0.88 7.32 21.42
N ASN A 35 -1.57 6.19 21.54
CA ASN A 35 -1.58 5.14 20.53
C ASN A 35 -2.08 5.62 19.16
N GLN A 36 -3.05 6.55 19.11
CA GLN A 36 -3.55 7.10 17.85
C GLN A 36 -2.52 8.04 17.21
N VAL A 37 -1.75 8.76 18.02
CA VAL A 37 -0.65 9.60 17.55
C VAL A 37 0.46 8.76 16.94
N ILE A 38 0.84 7.66 17.60
CA ILE A 38 1.84 6.70 17.09
C ILE A 38 1.37 6.11 15.76
N GLN A 39 0.12 5.65 15.69
CA GLN A 39 -0.47 5.11 14.48
C GLN A 39 -0.51 6.10 13.31
N LEU A 40 -0.80 7.37 13.59
CA LEU A 40 -0.72 8.42 12.58
C LEU A 40 0.73 8.65 12.13
N ALA A 41 1.67 8.69 13.08
CA ALA A 41 3.09 8.86 12.76
C ALA A 41 3.59 7.76 11.82
N ASP A 42 3.28 6.49 12.14
CA ASP A 42 3.63 5.34 11.31
C ASP A 42 3.05 5.48 9.89
N LEU A 43 1.77 5.86 9.76
CA LEU A 43 1.11 6.08 8.47
C LEU A 43 1.80 7.16 7.62
N LEU A 44 2.13 8.31 8.21
CA LEU A 44 2.76 9.43 7.49
C LEU A 44 4.21 9.10 7.11
N ILE A 45 4.97 8.51 8.02
CA ILE A 45 6.35 8.07 7.77
C ILE A 45 6.36 6.99 6.68
N GLU A 46 5.42 6.06 6.71
CA GLU A 46 5.31 5.01 5.69
C GLU A 46 4.93 5.55 4.30
N ALA A 47 4.14 6.64 4.22
CA ALA A 47 3.89 7.33 2.97
C ALA A 47 5.18 7.96 2.41
N ASP A 48 5.93 8.66 3.27
CA ASP A 48 7.17 9.32 2.88
C ASP A 48 8.28 8.32 2.52
N LEU A 49 8.38 7.19 3.22
CA LEU A 49 9.33 6.11 2.89
C LEU A 49 9.11 5.55 1.49
N ARG A 50 7.88 5.62 1.00
CA ARG A 50 7.49 5.13 -0.33
C ARG A 50 7.49 6.22 -1.40
N GLY A 51 7.94 7.43 -1.09
CA GLY A 51 7.99 8.55 -2.03
C GLY A 51 6.64 9.22 -2.26
N HIS A 52 5.61 8.91 -1.46
CA HIS A 52 4.27 9.50 -1.55
C HIS A 52 4.15 10.73 -0.64
N HIS A 53 5.03 11.73 -0.83
CA HIS A 53 5.14 12.89 0.05
C HIS A 53 3.86 13.72 0.20
N SER A 54 3.01 13.74 -0.82
CA SER A 54 1.70 14.38 -0.79
C SER A 54 0.73 13.76 0.23
N HIS A 55 1.04 12.59 0.76
CA HIS A 55 0.25 11.84 1.76
C HIS A 55 1.03 11.54 3.05
N GLY A 56 2.30 11.94 3.12
CA GLY A 56 3.16 11.87 4.31
C GLY A 56 3.10 13.15 5.15
N LEU A 57 4.25 13.65 5.60
CA LEU A 57 4.34 14.81 6.49
C LEU A 57 3.65 16.08 5.95
N ASN A 58 3.53 16.25 4.64
CA ASN A 58 2.79 17.38 4.05
C ASN A 58 1.30 17.40 4.45
N ARG A 59 0.75 16.29 4.94
CA ARG A 59 -0.62 16.20 5.46
C ARG A 59 -0.73 16.46 6.95
N LEU A 60 0.37 16.67 7.68
CA LEU A 60 0.34 16.87 9.13
C LEU A 60 -0.57 18.03 9.53
N SER A 61 -0.55 19.14 8.79
CA SER A 61 -1.45 20.29 9.02
C SER A 61 -2.93 19.91 8.96
N VAL A 62 -3.32 19.08 7.99
CA VAL A 62 -4.70 18.58 7.86
C VAL A 62 -5.12 17.79 9.10
N TYR A 63 -4.24 16.94 9.65
CA TYR A 63 -4.55 16.19 10.86
C TYR A 63 -4.64 17.10 12.09
N LEU A 64 -3.75 18.08 12.21
CA LEU A 64 -3.79 19.07 13.30
C LEU A 64 -5.08 19.90 13.26
N GLU A 65 -5.61 20.21 12.07
CA GLU A 65 -6.89 20.89 11.89
C GLU A 65 -8.08 19.98 12.21
N ASN A 66 -8.08 18.74 11.70
CA ASN A 66 -9.15 17.78 11.90
C ASN A 66 -9.36 17.41 13.37
N ILE A 67 -8.29 17.42 14.18
CA ILE A 67 -8.44 17.12 15.60
C ILE A 67 -9.07 18.29 16.36
N LYS A 68 -8.87 19.55 15.93
CA LYS A 68 -9.59 20.69 16.52
C LYS A 68 -11.11 20.53 16.38
N VAL A 69 -11.57 19.87 15.31
CA VAL A 69 -12.98 19.55 15.07
C VAL A 69 -13.42 18.19 15.64
N LYS A 70 -12.57 17.51 16.42
CA LYS A 70 -12.80 16.20 17.08
C LYS A 70 -13.15 15.04 16.13
N GLU A 71 -12.83 15.16 14.85
CA GLU A 71 -13.06 14.08 13.90
C GLU A 71 -11.94 13.02 13.99
N LYS A 72 -12.32 11.74 13.92
CA LYS A 72 -11.40 10.60 14.14
C LYS A 72 -11.14 9.84 12.84
N ASN A 73 -9.89 9.44 12.60
CA ASN A 73 -9.57 8.44 11.58
C ASN A 73 -9.75 7.03 12.17
N ASN A 74 -10.63 6.23 11.58
CA ASN A 74 -10.93 4.85 11.99
C ASN A 74 -10.40 3.77 11.03
N ALA A 75 -9.65 4.14 9.98
CA ALA A 75 -9.23 3.22 8.93
C ALA A 75 -8.32 2.08 9.42
N ILE A 76 -7.44 2.36 10.40
CA ILE A 76 -6.57 1.34 11.01
C ILE A 76 -7.42 0.33 11.79
N PHE A 77 -8.37 0.81 12.60
CA PHE A 77 -9.31 -0.06 13.32
C PHE A 77 -10.11 -0.94 12.36
N CYS A 78 -10.66 -0.35 11.29
CA CYS A 78 -11.41 -1.09 10.28
C CYS A 78 -10.54 -2.14 9.58
N THR A 79 -9.28 -1.83 9.31
CA THR A 79 -8.30 -2.77 8.75
C THR A 79 -8.01 -3.93 9.70
N ASP A 80 -7.78 -3.65 10.98
CA ASP A 80 -7.54 -4.68 12.00
C ASP A 80 -8.76 -5.58 12.20
N LEU A 81 -9.97 -5.00 12.17
CA LEU A 81 -11.21 -5.77 12.21
C LEU A 81 -11.39 -6.64 10.96
N ALA A 82 -11.09 -6.12 9.76
CA ALA A 82 -11.14 -6.89 8.53
C ALA A 82 -10.14 -8.05 8.55
N ILE A 83 -8.91 -7.83 9.03
CA ILE A 83 -7.90 -8.88 9.23
C ILE A 83 -8.41 -9.94 10.20
N LYS A 84 -9.00 -9.52 11.33
CA LYS A 84 -9.57 -10.45 12.31
C LYS A 84 -10.69 -11.30 11.70
N LEU A 85 -11.67 -10.67 11.06
CA LEU A 85 -12.78 -11.38 10.42
C LEU A 85 -12.29 -12.32 9.31
N ALA A 86 -11.29 -11.92 8.53
CA ALA A 86 -10.68 -12.77 7.52
C ALA A 86 -9.95 -13.99 8.11
N ARG A 87 -9.32 -13.86 9.28
CA ARG A 87 -8.72 -15.01 9.99
C ARG A 87 -9.77 -15.94 10.55
N ASP A 88 -10.81 -15.38 11.15
CA ASP A 88 -11.84 -16.14 11.87
C ASP A 88 -12.82 -16.82 10.90
N HIS A 89 -13.12 -16.19 9.76
CA HIS A 89 -14.18 -16.58 8.84
C HIS A 89 -13.75 -16.70 7.37
N GLY A 90 -12.47 -16.49 7.07
CA GLY A 90 -11.91 -16.58 5.72
C GLY A 90 -12.06 -15.32 4.85
N ILE A 91 -13.09 -14.52 5.07
CA ILE A 91 -13.30 -13.19 4.47
C ILE A 91 -13.64 -12.20 5.58
N GLY A 92 -13.03 -11.01 5.53
CA GLY A 92 -13.38 -9.88 6.39
C GLY A 92 -13.70 -8.66 5.56
N TRP A 93 -14.93 -8.16 5.64
CA TRP A 93 -15.36 -6.93 4.99
C TRP A 93 -15.78 -5.92 6.05
N VAL A 94 -15.18 -4.74 6.04
CA VAL A 94 -15.49 -3.66 6.97
C VAL A 94 -15.62 -2.36 6.19
N VAL A 95 -16.69 -1.60 6.46
CA VAL A 95 -16.91 -0.27 5.88
C VAL A 95 -16.81 0.78 6.98
N ALA A 96 -16.05 1.83 6.73
CA ALA A 96 -15.97 3.00 7.58
C ALA A 96 -16.93 4.10 7.08
N ALA A 97 -17.65 4.74 7.99
CA ALA A 97 -18.41 5.96 7.74
C ALA A 97 -18.08 6.98 8.85
N HIS A 98 -18.35 8.27 8.58
CA HIS A 98 -18.01 9.39 9.48
C HIS A 98 -16.52 9.36 9.89
N SER A 99 -15.64 9.26 8.89
CA SER A 99 -14.18 9.20 9.04
C SER A 99 -13.52 10.37 8.32
N ASN A 100 -12.21 10.49 8.51
CA ASN A 100 -11.37 11.53 7.93
C ASN A 100 -10.46 11.00 6.82
N HIS A 101 -9.69 11.92 6.24
CA HIS A 101 -8.58 11.57 5.36
C HIS A 101 -7.64 10.54 6.04
N TYR A 102 -7.35 9.45 5.34
CA TYR A 102 -6.71 8.26 5.92
C TYR A 102 -5.28 7.98 5.43
N GLY A 103 -4.61 8.96 4.81
CA GLY A 103 -3.26 8.80 4.27
C GLY A 103 -3.21 7.88 3.03
N ILE A 104 -2.11 7.14 2.87
CA ILE A 104 -1.93 6.24 1.72
C ILE A 104 -2.74 4.95 1.87
N CYS A 105 -3.50 4.57 0.84
CA CYS A 105 -4.23 3.30 0.81
C CYS A 105 -3.28 2.08 0.94
N ALA A 106 -2.07 2.21 0.36
CA ALA A 106 -1.06 1.16 0.38
C ALA A 106 -0.62 0.73 1.80
N HIS A 107 -0.70 1.61 2.81
CA HIS A 107 -0.41 1.25 4.20
C HIS A 107 -1.33 0.11 4.67
N TYR A 108 -2.64 0.24 4.42
CA TYR A 108 -3.63 -0.77 4.81
C TYR A 108 -3.50 -2.05 3.98
N ALA A 109 -3.33 -1.90 2.66
CA ALA A 109 -3.14 -3.04 1.76
C ALA A 109 -1.91 -3.87 2.14
N ASN A 110 -0.79 -3.20 2.44
CA ASN A 110 0.44 -3.88 2.88
C ASN A 110 0.28 -4.52 4.25
N LYS A 111 -0.40 -3.86 5.19
CA LYS A 111 -0.72 -4.44 6.49
C LYS A 111 -1.54 -5.74 6.36
N MET A 112 -2.50 -5.79 5.43
CA MET A 112 -3.26 -7.00 5.10
C MET A 112 -2.41 -8.05 4.37
N ALA A 113 -1.60 -7.64 3.39
CA ALA A 113 -0.72 -8.54 2.63
C ALA A 113 0.30 -9.26 3.53
N LYS A 114 0.87 -8.54 4.52
CA LYS A 114 1.81 -9.09 5.53
C LYS A 114 1.20 -10.21 6.37
N GLN A 115 -0.13 -10.23 6.52
CA GLN A 115 -0.85 -11.32 7.21
C GLN A 115 -0.78 -12.65 6.45
N GLY A 116 -0.30 -12.65 5.21
CA GLY A 116 -0.18 -13.85 4.39
C GLY A 116 -1.53 -14.28 3.82
N PHE A 117 -2.46 -13.33 3.64
CA PHE A 117 -3.72 -13.62 2.95
C PHE A 117 -3.56 -13.87 1.45
N VAL A 118 -2.36 -13.63 0.90
CA VAL A 118 -2.00 -14.00 -0.46
C VAL A 118 -1.51 -15.44 -0.46
N VAL A 119 -2.14 -16.28 -1.29
CA VAL A 119 -1.88 -17.74 -1.40
C VAL A 119 -0.39 -18.08 -1.51
N GLU A 120 0.39 -17.29 -2.26
CA GLU A 120 1.83 -17.50 -2.41
C GLU A 120 2.64 -17.23 -1.12
N VAL A 121 2.24 -16.21 -0.34
CA VAL A 121 2.86 -15.92 0.96
C VAL A 121 2.49 -17.00 1.97
N ALA A 122 1.26 -17.53 1.91
CA ALA A 122 0.82 -18.65 2.74
C ALA A 122 1.67 -19.90 2.49
N ASP A 123 1.93 -20.28 1.24
CA ASP A 123 2.80 -21.41 0.92
C ASP A 123 4.25 -21.19 1.38
N ARG A 124 4.84 -20.01 1.12
CA ARG A 124 6.21 -19.67 1.56
C ARG A 124 6.39 -19.70 3.08
N LYS A 125 5.35 -19.35 3.84
CA LYS A 125 5.34 -19.41 5.31
C LYS A 125 4.96 -20.80 5.87
N GLY A 126 4.72 -21.79 5.01
CA GLY A 126 4.34 -23.14 5.41
C GLY A 126 2.93 -23.24 6.03
N VAL A 127 2.04 -22.29 5.72
CA VAL A 127 0.66 -22.31 6.19
C VAL A 127 -0.06 -23.51 5.56
N SER A 128 -0.59 -24.41 6.41
CA SER A 128 -1.19 -25.67 5.97
C SER A 128 -2.63 -25.54 5.47
N LYS A 129 -3.35 -24.49 5.88
CA LYS A 129 -4.72 -24.19 5.46
C LYS A 129 -4.96 -22.70 5.33
N ILE A 130 -5.62 -22.30 4.25
CA ILE A 130 -6.13 -20.95 3.97
C ILE A 130 -7.64 -21.01 3.75
N SER A 131 -8.30 -19.86 3.66
CA SER A 131 -9.73 -19.81 3.34
C SER A 131 -10.02 -20.47 1.99
N ASN A 132 -11.10 -21.25 1.90
CA ASN A 132 -11.59 -21.78 0.63
C ASN A 132 -12.06 -20.66 -0.33
N ALA A 133 -12.29 -19.45 0.17
CA ALA A 133 -12.70 -18.31 -0.63
C ALA A 133 -11.57 -17.66 -1.44
N TRP A 134 -10.31 -18.05 -1.23
CA TRP A 134 -9.17 -17.38 -1.87
C TRP A 134 -8.77 -17.98 -3.21
N GLY A 135 -9.09 -19.24 -3.45
CA GLY A 135 -8.77 -19.87 -4.71
C GLY A 135 -9.35 -21.26 -4.87
N ALA A 136 -9.27 -21.72 -6.11
CA ALA A 136 -9.73 -23.03 -6.54
C ALA A 136 -8.54 -23.91 -6.96
N ASP A 137 -8.73 -25.22 -6.88
CA ASP A 137 -7.79 -26.20 -7.42
C ASP A 137 -7.89 -26.31 -8.96
N SER A 138 -7.14 -27.24 -9.54
CA SER A 138 -7.12 -27.48 -10.99
C SER A 138 -8.45 -27.96 -11.57
N ASN A 139 -9.38 -28.42 -10.74
CA ASN A 139 -10.74 -28.81 -11.16
C ASN A 139 -11.73 -27.64 -11.03
N GLY A 140 -11.27 -26.47 -10.60
CA GLY A 140 -12.12 -25.30 -10.36
C GLY A 140 -12.91 -25.38 -9.05
N LEU A 141 -12.57 -26.31 -8.14
CA LEU A 141 -13.23 -26.43 -6.85
C LEU A 141 -12.50 -25.60 -5.80
N SER A 142 -13.25 -24.84 -4.99
CA SER A 142 -12.71 -24.05 -3.88
C SER A 142 -11.86 -24.93 -2.95
N THR A 143 -10.69 -24.44 -2.54
CA THR A 143 -9.74 -25.25 -1.76
C THR A 143 -9.10 -24.45 -0.64
N THR A 144 -8.86 -25.11 0.48
CA THR A 144 -8.11 -24.53 1.60
C THR A 144 -6.60 -24.80 1.51
N ASN A 145 -6.12 -25.51 0.48
CA ASN A 145 -4.71 -25.85 0.35
C ASN A 145 -4.00 -24.86 -0.59
N PRO A 146 -3.04 -24.05 -0.11
CA PRO A 146 -2.32 -23.10 -0.96
C PRO A 146 -1.63 -23.75 -2.16
N LYS A 147 -1.08 -24.96 -1.97
CA LYS A 147 -0.38 -25.68 -3.05
C LYS A 147 -1.31 -26.11 -4.17
N SER A 148 -2.55 -26.45 -3.85
CA SER A 148 -3.54 -26.83 -4.87
C SER A 148 -3.92 -25.64 -5.76
N ILE A 149 -3.88 -24.42 -5.22
CA ILE A 149 -4.12 -23.19 -5.98
C ILE A 149 -2.89 -22.86 -6.83
N LEU A 150 -1.68 -22.95 -6.26
CA LEU A 150 -0.43 -22.62 -6.96
C LEU A 150 -0.05 -23.63 -8.06
N ASN A 151 -0.40 -24.92 -7.86
CA ASN A 151 -0.03 -26.02 -8.75
C ASN A 151 -1.19 -26.40 -9.68
N GLY A 152 -1.59 -25.45 -10.52
CA GLY A 152 -2.59 -25.68 -11.58
C GLY A 152 -4.00 -25.21 -11.26
N GLY A 153 -4.23 -24.65 -10.07
CA GLY A 153 -5.44 -23.93 -9.72
C GLY A 153 -5.37 -22.44 -10.08
N GLY A 154 -6.20 -21.64 -9.41
CA GLY A 154 -6.26 -20.19 -9.63
C GLY A 154 -6.92 -19.43 -8.50
N LEU A 155 -6.61 -18.14 -8.39
CA LEU A 155 -7.28 -17.25 -7.44
C LEU A 155 -8.73 -17.03 -7.85
N LEU A 156 -9.62 -16.98 -6.86
CA LEU A 156 -11.00 -16.59 -7.11
C LEU A 156 -11.11 -15.07 -7.24
N PRO A 157 -11.97 -14.57 -8.15
CA PRO A 157 -12.20 -13.14 -8.29
C PRO A 157 -12.97 -12.57 -7.08
N LEU A 158 -13.09 -11.24 -7.00
CA LEU A 158 -13.89 -10.58 -5.96
C LEU A 158 -15.33 -11.12 -5.97
N GLY A 159 -15.85 -11.47 -4.79
CA GLY A 159 -17.11 -12.20 -4.67
C GLY A 159 -16.95 -13.72 -4.65
N THR A 160 -15.73 -14.25 -4.77
CA THR A 160 -15.28 -15.56 -4.28
C THR A 160 -15.97 -16.80 -4.89
N VAL A 161 -16.75 -17.54 -4.11
CA VAL A 161 -17.06 -18.95 -4.33
C VAL A 161 -18.23 -19.20 -5.27
N ASP A 162 -19.26 -18.35 -5.24
CA ASP A 162 -20.47 -18.57 -6.02
C ASP A 162 -21.22 -17.27 -6.37
N GLU A 163 -22.37 -17.44 -7.01
CA GLU A 163 -23.25 -16.34 -7.39
C GLU A 163 -23.87 -15.64 -6.17
N ALA A 164 -24.14 -16.36 -5.08
CA ALA A 164 -24.69 -15.78 -3.86
C ALA A 164 -23.69 -14.84 -3.18
N SER A 165 -22.39 -15.12 -3.30
CA SER A 165 -21.31 -14.21 -2.90
C SER A 165 -20.95 -13.16 -3.96
N ALA A 166 -21.73 -13.08 -5.05
CA ALA A 166 -21.59 -12.13 -6.15
C ALA A 166 -20.27 -12.24 -6.95
N ALA A 167 -19.72 -13.45 -7.09
CA ALA A 167 -18.48 -13.71 -7.85
C ALA A 167 -18.51 -13.16 -9.28
N TYR A 168 -19.68 -13.15 -9.91
CA TYR A 168 -19.87 -12.60 -11.26
C TYR A 168 -19.50 -11.10 -11.38
N LYS A 169 -19.58 -10.32 -10.28
CA LYS A 169 -19.18 -8.91 -10.28
C LYS A 169 -17.65 -8.76 -10.34
N GLY A 170 -16.91 -9.54 -9.54
CA GLY A 170 -15.46 -9.53 -9.59
C GLY A 170 -14.90 -10.11 -10.89
N THR A 171 -15.54 -11.15 -11.42
CA THR A 171 -15.22 -11.67 -12.76
C THR A 171 -15.41 -10.58 -13.81
N GLY A 172 -16.56 -9.87 -13.78
CA GLY A 172 -16.82 -8.75 -14.69
C GLY A 172 -15.77 -7.63 -14.58
N LEU A 173 -15.38 -7.25 -13.36
CA LEU A 173 -14.33 -6.25 -13.14
C LEU A 173 -12.97 -6.72 -13.68
N SER A 174 -12.59 -7.98 -13.44
CA SER A 174 -11.35 -8.56 -13.96
C SER A 174 -11.32 -8.59 -15.48
N MET A 175 -12.45 -8.92 -16.12
CA MET A 175 -12.57 -8.92 -17.57
C MET A 175 -12.47 -7.50 -18.14
N MET A 176 -13.05 -6.50 -17.48
CA MET A 176 -12.93 -5.10 -17.90
C MET A 176 -11.47 -4.64 -17.90
N VAL A 177 -10.70 -4.99 -16.87
CA VAL A 177 -9.27 -4.67 -16.81
C VAL A 177 -8.54 -5.26 -18.02
N ASP A 178 -8.68 -6.57 -18.24
CA ASP A 178 -7.99 -7.29 -19.32
C ASP A 178 -8.39 -6.79 -20.73
N LEU A 179 -9.66 -6.37 -20.88
CA LEU A 179 -10.16 -5.75 -22.11
C LEU A 179 -9.50 -4.38 -22.38
N PHE A 180 -9.45 -3.50 -21.37
CA PHE A 180 -8.91 -2.15 -21.54
C PHE A 180 -7.37 -2.14 -21.64
N THR A 181 -6.67 -3.04 -20.95
CA THR A 181 -5.20 -3.04 -20.91
C THR A 181 -4.56 -3.99 -21.91
N GLY A 182 -5.18 -5.15 -22.18
CA GLY A 182 -4.67 -6.13 -23.13
C GLY A 182 -5.23 -5.88 -24.52
N ILE A 183 -6.53 -6.12 -24.68
CA ILE A 183 -7.17 -6.17 -26.01
C ILE A 183 -7.14 -4.81 -26.72
N LEU A 184 -7.59 -3.73 -26.06
CA LEU A 184 -7.61 -2.40 -26.69
C LEU A 184 -6.21 -1.85 -26.99
N ALA A 185 -5.21 -2.22 -26.20
CA ALA A 185 -3.82 -1.86 -26.45
C ALA A 185 -3.16 -2.72 -27.56
N GLY A 186 -3.88 -3.71 -28.11
CA GLY A 186 -3.35 -4.67 -29.08
C GLY A 186 -2.29 -5.59 -28.47
N LYS A 187 -2.42 -5.94 -27.18
CA LYS A 187 -1.45 -6.72 -26.39
C LYS A 187 -2.05 -8.04 -25.91
N ALA A 188 -1.18 -8.89 -25.36
CA ALA A 188 -1.56 -10.16 -24.76
C ALA A 188 -2.49 -9.95 -23.54
N TRP A 189 -3.41 -10.89 -23.33
CA TRP A 189 -4.45 -10.82 -22.30
C TRP A 189 -4.70 -12.21 -21.70
N GLY A 190 -5.17 -12.27 -20.46
CA GLY A 190 -5.50 -13.50 -19.75
C GLY A 190 -4.41 -14.57 -19.83
N LYS A 191 -4.78 -15.77 -20.32
CA LYS A 191 -3.86 -16.91 -20.47
C LYS A 191 -2.75 -16.73 -21.51
N HIS A 192 -2.83 -15.67 -22.32
CA HIS A 192 -1.83 -15.36 -23.34
C HIS A 192 -0.72 -14.46 -22.80
N VAL A 193 -0.86 -13.94 -21.58
CA VAL A 193 0.22 -13.27 -20.86
C VAL A 193 1.23 -14.32 -20.39
N GLY A 194 2.52 -14.06 -20.63
CA GLY A 194 3.61 -14.95 -20.23
C GLY A 194 3.57 -15.25 -18.73
N LYS A 195 3.81 -16.52 -18.36
CA LYS A 195 3.89 -16.92 -16.95
C LYS A 195 5.22 -16.43 -16.40
N GLY A 196 5.25 -15.79 -15.22
CA GLY A 196 6.46 -15.18 -14.64
C GLY A 196 7.67 -16.10 -14.38
N ARG A 197 7.61 -17.39 -14.73
CA ARG A 197 8.74 -18.35 -14.68
C ARG A 197 9.10 -18.92 -16.06
N ASP A 198 8.38 -18.54 -17.12
CA ASP A 198 8.59 -18.97 -18.49
C ASP A 198 9.05 -17.78 -19.33
N LEU A 199 10.35 -17.73 -19.63
CA LEU A 199 10.99 -16.68 -20.42
C LEU A 199 10.93 -16.94 -21.93
N SER A 200 10.25 -18.00 -22.38
CA SER A 200 10.20 -18.39 -23.80
C SER A 200 9.26 -17.54 -24.66
N THR A 201 8.34 -16.80 -24.05
CA THR A 201 7.51 -15.80 -24.73
C THR A 201 8.20 -14.44 -24.73
N GLU A 202 8.40 -13.86 -25.91
CA GLU A 202 8.91 -12.49 -26.06
C GLU A 202 8.05 -11.52 -25.25
N ALA A 203 8.68 -10.84 -24.29
CA ALA A 203 8.00 -9.88 -23.44
C ALA A 203 7.70 -8.61 -24.24
N ASN A 204 6.46 -8.11 -24.14
CA ASN A 204 6.03 -6.86 -24.79
C ASN A 204 6.57 -5.62 -24.05
N VAL A 205 7.89 -5.46 -23.98
CA VAL A 205 8.53 -4.34 -23.27
C VAL A 205 9.70 -3.75 -24.02
N ASN A 206 9.89 -2.44 -23.82
CA ASN A 206 11.13 -1.75 -24.14
C ASN A 206 12.25 -2.36 -23.28
N PRO A 207 13.32 -2.93 -23.87
CA PRO A 207 14.44 -3.49 -23.10
C PRO A 207 15.12 -2.49 -22.16
N GLU A 208 15.00 -1.20 -22.44
CA GLU A 208 15.56 -0.12 -21.62
C GLU A 208 14.66 0.29 -20.44
N GLN A 209 13.39 -0.14 -20.43
CA GLN A 209 12.46 0.10 -19.33
C GLN A 209 11.97 -1.23 -18.75
N PRO A 210 12.48 -1.64 -17.57
CA PRO A 210 12.08 -2.90 -16.98
C PRO A 210 10.58 -2.90 -16.67
N VAL A 211 9.92 -4.06 -16.82
CA VAL A 211 8.57 -4.26 -16.30
C VAL A 211 8.63 -4.08 -14.79
N LEU A 212 7.89 -3.10 -14.27
CA LEU A 212 7.69 -2.91 -12.85
C LEU A 212 6.38 -3.59 -12.43
N VAL A 213 6.38 -4.24 -11.27
CA VAL A 213 5.15 -4.68 -10.61
C VAL A 213 4.68 -3.61 -9.61
N PRO A 214 3.37 -3.54 -9.30
CA PRO A 214 2.87 -2.62 -8.28
C PRO A 214 3.62 -2.80 -6.96
N GLY A 215 4.27 -1.72 -6.47
CA GLY A 215 5.12 -1.73 -5.28
C GLY A 215 6.62 -1.60 -5.57
N ASP A 216 7.10 -1.92 -6.79
CA ASP A 216 8.53 -1.82 -7.13
C ASP A 216 9.09 -0.38 -7.01
N PRO A 217 8.40 0.67 -7.51
CA PRO A 217 8.87 2.06 -7.32
C PRO A 217 8.97 2.43 -5.83
N GLU A 218 7.98 2.03 -5.03
CA GLU A 218 7.94 2.29 -3.60
C GLU A 218 9.06 1.57 -2.84
N GLU A 219 9.35 0.32 -3.21
CA GLU A 219 10.45 -0.45 -2.65
C GLU A 219 11.81 0.14 -3.06
N ALA A 220 11.95 0.61 -4.30
CA ALA A 220 13.15 1.29 -4.77
C ALA A 220 13.42 2.59 -3.98
N HIS A 221 12.38 3.40 -3.74
CA HIS A 221 12.47 4.60 -2.92
C HIS A 221 12.79 4.27 -1.45
N SER A 222 12.13 3.24 -0.89
CA SER A 222 12.40 2.77 0.48
C SER A 222 13.85 2.30 0.62
N GLY A 223 14.37 1.56 -0.37
CA GLY A 223 15.76 1.11 -0.43
C GLY A 223 16.75 2.27 -0.58
N MET A 224 16.40 3.33 -1.31
CA MET A 224 17.18 4.56 -1.37
C MET A 224 17.25 5.23 0.01
N CYS A 225 16.11 5.37 0.70
CA CYS A 225 16.06 5.93 2.06
C CYS A 225 16.89 5.10 3.05
N ALA A 226 16.83 3.77 2.96
CA ALA A 226 17.63 2.87 3.79
C ALA A 226 19.14 3.09 3.58
N LYS A 227 19.59 3.21 2.33
CA LYS A 227 21.00 3.51 2.00
C LYS A 227 21.44 4.90 2.48
N ALA A 228 20.55 5.89 2.39
CA ALA A 228 20.79 7.23 2.87
C ALA A 228 20.79 7.32 4.41
N GLY A 229 20.26 6.31 5.11
CA GLY A 229 20.09 6.26 6.56
C GLY A 229 18.98 7.18 7.08
N GLY A 230 17.96 7.46 6.27
CA GLY A 230 16.84 8.34 6.57
C GLY A 230 15.97 8.60 5.33
N ILE A 231 14.81 9.21 5.49
CA ILE A 231 13.95 9.60 4.37
C ILE A 231 14.59 10.74 3.61
N VAL A 232 14.60 10.61 2.29
CA VAL A 232 15.13 11.60 1.35
C VAL A 232 14.00 12.56 0.97
N TYR A 233 14.25 13.86 1.13
CA TYR A 233 13.31 14.92 0.76
C TYR A 233 13.92 15.89 -0.24
N PRO A 234 13.17 16.25 -1.28
CA PRO A 234 13.44 17.41 -2.10
C PRO A 234 13.41 18.72 -1.29
N THR A 235 14.17 19.72 -1.71
CA THR A 235 14.26 21.02 -1.00
C THR A 235 12.90 21.70 -0.84
N HIS A 236 12.04 21.66 -1.88
CA HIS A 236 10.72 22.29 -1.80
C HIS A 236 9.82 21.69 -0.71
N ILE A 237 9.97 20.39 -0.40
CA ILE A 237 9.24 19.73 0.69
C ILE A 237 9.76 20.22 2.03
N ILE A 238 11.08 20.33 2.20
CA ILE A 238 11.68 20.86 3.43
C ILE A 238 11.21 22.28 3.73
N GLU A 239 11.14 23.15 2.72
CA GLU A 239 10.64 24.52 2.91
C GLU A 239 9.16 24.57 3.29
N HIS A 240 8.34 23.68 2.73
CA HIS A 240 6.96 23.51 3.16
C HIS A 240 6.87 23.07 4.63
N LEU A 241 7.67 22.07 5.05
CA LEU A 241 7.67 21.57 6.42
C LEU A 241 8.18 22.62 7.43
N LYS A 242 9.16 23.44 7.06
CA LYS A 242 9.57 24.61 7.87
C LYS A 242 8.41 25.58 8.08
N THR A 243 7.62 25.82 7.05
CA THR A 243 6.43 26.69 7.14
C THR A 243 5.39 26.11 8.10
N VAL A 244 5.13 24.80 8.02
CA VAL A 244 4.23 24.10 8.95
C VAL A 244 4.76 24.18 10.38
N ALA A 245 6.05 23.89 10.59
CA ALA A 245 6.70 23.96 11.89
C ALA A 245 6.59 25.35 12.52
N HIS A 246 6.83 26.41 11.73
CA HIS A 246 6.67 27.79 12.17
C HIS A 246 5.21 28.11 12.57
N ASN A 247 4.24 27.78 11.71
CA ASN A 247 2.83 28.10 11.93
C ASN A 247 2.25 27.42 13.18
N TYR A 248 2.70 26.20 13.45
CA TYR A 248 2.25 25.40 14.59
C TYR A 248 3.20 25.45 15.80
N LYS A 249 4.27 26.26 15.73
CA LYS A 249 5.29 26.43 16.79
C LYS A 249 5.94 25.10 17.21
N ILE A 250 6.22 24.23 16.24
CA ILE A 250 6.85 22.94 16.43
C ILE A 250 8.37 23.09 16.17
N PRO A 251 9.25 22.57 17.04
CA PRO A 251 10.68 22.53 16.75
C PRO A 251 10.94 21.74 15.46
N MET A 252 11.72 22.30 14.54
CA MET A 252 12.08 21.61 13.30
C MET A 252 13.05 20.46 13.61
N PHE A 253 12.86 19.32 12.95
CA PHE A 253 13.78 18.18 13.07
C PHE A 253 15.16 18.47 12.45
N VAL A 254 16.16 17.70 12.86
CA VAL A 254 17.51 17.78 12.30
C VAL A 254 17.56 17.05 10.95
N PHE A 255 18.05 17.74 9.92
CA PHE A 255 18.29 17.18 8.59
C PHE A 255 19.77 17.28 8.23
N ARG A 256 20.28 16.31 7.47
CA ARG A 256 21.62 16.33 6.89
C ARG A 256 21.56 16.46 5.38
N LYS A 257 22.62 17.05 4.81
CA LYS A 257 22.86 17.04 3.37
C LYS A 257 23.43 15.69 2.96
#